data_AF-A0A7C3N313-F1
#
_entry.id   AF-A0A7C3N313-F1
#
_cell.length_a   1.000
_cell.length_b   1.000
_cell.length_c   1.000
_cell.angle_alpha   90.00
_cell.angle_beta   90.00
_cell.angle_gamma   90.00
#
_symmetry.space_group_name_H-M   'P 1'
#
loop_
_entity.id
_entity.type
_entity.pdbx_description
1 polymer ?
#
loop_
_entity_poly.entity_id
_entity_poly.type
_entity_poly.pdbx_seq_one_letter_code
_entity_poly.pdbx_strand_id
1 'polypeptide(L)'
;MITATEVQTLEFRIVRQVKTDPPLTFTVEITYDSEDDGYLVKCPELDVVTWGDDWDDAVESLLDGVELVAESLVETHNRSPNLQDPRLRHAQFIVRLGGEEAIRKILGL
;
A
#
# COMPACT_ATOMS: atom_id res chain seq x y z
N MET A 1 21.95 33.17 26.32
CA MET A 1 20.56 32.68 26.20
C MET A 1 20.31 32.41 24.74
N ILE A 2 20.33 31.14 24.33
CA ILE A 2 19.73 30.64 23.10
C ILE A 2 19.12 29.30 23.52
N THR A 3 17.80 29.26 23.61
CA THR A 3 17.05 28.02 23.83
C THR A 3 17.07 27.31 22.49
N ALA A 4 17.86 26.24 22.36
CA ALA A 4 17.78 25.37 21.21
C ALA A 4 16.42 24.66 21.30
N THR A 5 15.47 25.05 20.45
CA THR A 5 14.30 24.23 20.20
C THR A 5 14.78 23.07 19.34
N GLU A 6 15.13 21.95 19.97
CA GLU A 6 15.22 20.66 19.28
C GLU A 6 13.83 20.39 18.70
N VAL A 7 13.69 20.61 17.40
CA VAL A 7 12.56 20.07 16.64
C VAL A 7 12.77 18.56 16.65
N GLN A 8 12.06 17.85 17.52
CA GLN A 8 11.97 16.40 17.43
C GLN A 8 11.29 16.10 16.10
N THR A 9 12.07 15.56 15.17
CA THR A 9 11.58 15.03 13.91
C THR A 9 10.47 14.04 14.21
N LEU A 10 9.23 14.44 13.96
CA LEU A 10 8.05 13.62 14.22
C LEU A 10 7.92 12.64 13.06
N GLU A 11 8.81 11.65 13.01
CA GLU A 11 8.59 10.46 12.20
C GLU A 11 7.35 9.77 12.76
N PHE A 12 6.22 9.95 12.10
CA PHE A 12 5.00 9.22 12.44
C PHE A 12 4.77 8.12 11.43
N ARG A 13 4.63 6.90 11.95
CA ARG A 13 4.30 5.71 11.18
C ARG A 13 2.89 5.26 11.54
N ILE A 14 2.02 5.21 10.54
CA ILE A 14 0.67 4.69 10.64
C ILE A 14 0.68 3.30 10.02
N VAL A 15 0.37 2.28 10.83
CA VAL A 15 0.19 0.91 10.34
C VAL A 15 -1.28 0.55 10.46
N ARG A 16 -1.92 0.28 9.32
CA ARG A 16 -3.29 -0.21 9.25
C ARG A 16 -3.26 -1.67 8.81
N GLN A 17 -3.92 -2.53 9.58
CA GLN A 17 -4.10 -3.94 9.22
C GLN A 17 -5.57 -4.23 9.05
N VAL A 18 -5.95 -4.72 7.87
CA VAL A 18 -7.32 -5.10 7.56
C VAL A 18 -7.40 -6.59 7.24
N LYS A 19 -8.42 -7.24 7.81
CA LYS A 19 -8.75 -8.64 7.52
C LYS A 19 -10.00 -8.71 6.66
N THR A 20 -9.95 -9.47 5.58
CA THR A 20 -11.05 -9.61 4.61
C THR A 20 -11.77 -10.96 4.77
N ASP A 21 -12.86 -11.14 4.03
CA ASP A 21 -13.50 -12.45 3.79
C ASP A 21 -13.48 -12.73 2.27
N PRO A 22 -12.77 -13.77 1.78
CA PRO A 22 -12.00 -14.80 2.50
C PRO A 22 -10.82 -14.22 3.31
N PRO A 23 -10.30 -14.95 4.33
CA PRO A 23 -9.33 -14.43 5.29
C PRO A 23 -7.97 -14.14 4.64
N LEU A 24 -7.83 -12.92 4.15
CA LEU A 24 -6.57 -12.30 3.78
C LEU A 24 -6.31 -11.15 4.75
N THR A 25 -5.04 -10.90 5.03
CA THR A 25 -4.61 -9.73 5.78
C THR A 25 -3.90 -8.80 4.81
N PHE A 26 -4.28 -7.54 4.82
CA PHE A 26 -3.59 -6.46 4.13
C PHE A 26 -3.02 -5.53 5.19
N THR A 27 -1.76 -5.17 5.02
CA THR A 27 -1.08 -4.19 5.85
C THR A 27 -0.80 -2.97 4.99
N VAL A 28 -1.18 -1.78 5.45
CA VAL A 28 -0.79 -0.52 4.85
C VAL A 28 0.06 0.23 5.85
N GLU A 29 1.28 0.54 5.45
CA GLU A 29 2.23 1.27 6.28
C GLU A 29 2.51 2.63 5.63
N ILE A 30 2.11 3.70 6.30
CA ILE A 30 2.34 5.07 5.86
C ILE A 30 3.34 5.69 6.82
N THR A 31 4.46 6.17 6.29
CA THR A 31 5.53 6.81 7.06
C THR A 31 5.74 8.20 6.50
N TYR A 32 5.58 9.23 7.33
CA TYR A 32 5.98 10.58 6.94
C TYR A 32 7.49 10.73 7.09
N ASP A 33 8.13 11.18 6.03
CA ASP A 33 9.54 11.51 5.98
C ASP A 33 9.68 13.04 5.91
N SER A 34 10.28 13.61 6.95
CA SER A 34 10.45 15.07 7.04
C SER A 34 11.66 15.60 6.28
N GLU A 35 12.58 14.73 5.84
CA GLU A 35 13.77 15.14 5.08
C GLU A 35 13.38 15.44 3.64
N ASP A 36 12.55 14.58 3.06
CA ASP A 36 12.01 14.70 1.69
C ASP A 36 10.62 15.38 1.65
N ASP A 37 10.05 15.74 2.81
CA ASP A 37 8.72 16.36 2.98
C ASP A 37 7.60 15.60 2.26
N GLY A 38 7.51 14.28 2.51
CA GLY A 38 6.54 13.42 1.83
C GLY A 38 6.19 12.16 2.60
N TYR A 39 5.38 11.32 1.97
CA TYR A 39 4.79 10.13 2.56
C TYR A 39 5.21 8.88 1.80
N LEU A 40 5.89 7.98 2.50
CA LEU A 40 6.21 6.64 2.02
C LEU A 40 5.08 5.68 2.39
N VAL A 41 4.51 5.00 1.40
CA VAL A 41 3.40 4.07 1.61
C VAL A 41 3.78 2.68 1.12
N LYS A 42 3.45 1.65 1.93
CA LYS A 42 3.79 0.26 1.64
C LYS A 42 2.59 -0.66 1.82
N CYS A 43 2.45 -1.61 0.90
CA CYS A 43 1.59 -2.79 1.00
C CYS A 43 2.47 -4.05 0.84
N PRO A 44 2.99 -4.61 1.94
CA PRO A 44 3.99 -5.68 1.89
C PRO A 44 3.41 -6.98 1.33
N GLU A 45 2.11 -7.24 1.45
CA GLU A 45 1.50 -8.46 0.91
C GLU A 45 1.44 -8.49 -0.62
N LEU A 46 1.53 -7.33 -1.27
CA LEU A 46 1.66 -7.22 -2.73
C LEU A 46 3.06 -6.76 -3.16
N ASP A 47 3.96 -6.51 -2.21
CA ASP A 47 5.30 -5.95 -2.46
C ASP A 47 5.23 -4.61 -3.20
N VAL A 48 4.26 -3.76 -2.82
CA VAL A 48 4.06 -2.42 -3.39
C VAL A 48 4.64 -1.39 -2.44
N VAL A 49 5.44 -0.49 -3.00
CA VAL A 49 6.01 0.66 -2.30
C VAL A 49 5.82 1.88 -3.20
N THR A 50 5.16 2.90 -2.68
CA THR A 50 4.89 4.15 -3.37
C THR A 50 5.26 5.35 -2.50
N TRP A 51 5.34 6.51 -3.14
CA TRP A 51 5.64 7.79 -2.53
C TRP A 51 4.60 8.80 -2.98
N GLY A 52 4.24 9.74 -2.11
CA GLY A 52 3.49 10.93 -2.50
C GLY A 52 3.92 12.16 -1.71
N ASP A 53 3.73 13.32 -2.31
CA ASP A 53 4.13 14.61 -1.73
C ASP A 53 3.23 15.00 -0.54
N ASP A 54 1.96 14.55 -0.57
CA ASP A 54 1.01 14.72 0.51
C ASP A 54 0.24 13.43 0.79
N TRP A 55 -0.59 13.45 1.84
CA TRP A 55 -1.33 12.28 2.30
C TRP A 55 -2.23 11.69 1.20
N ASP A 56 -2.95 12.54 0.46
CA ASP A 56 -3.91 12.08 -0.54
C ASP A 56 -3.15 11.52 -1.75
N ASP A 57 -2.11 12.22 -2.23
CA ASP A 57 -1.24 11.75 -3.32
C ASP A 57 -0.59 10.39 -3.00
N ALA A 58 -0.13 10.20 -1.76
CA ALA A 58 0.51 8.96 -1.35
C ALA A 58 -0.48 7.79 -1.26
N VAL A 59 -1.72 8.06 -0.85
CA VAL A 59 -2.82 7.08 -0.86
C VAL A 59 -3.23 6.73 -2.29
N GLU A 60 -3.44 7.72 -3.17
CA GLU A 60 -3.78 7.49 -4.58
C GLU A 60 -2.70 6.67 -5.28
N SER A 61 -1.44 7.06 -5.10
CA SER A 61 -0.28 6.32 -5.63
C SER A 61 -0.25 4.86 -5.14
N LEU A 62 -0.56 4.62 -3.86
CA LEU A 62 -0.66 3.25 -3.34
C LEU A 62 -1.78 2.46 -4.03
N LEU A 63 -2.96 3.06 -4.19
CA LEU A 63 -4.13 2.39 -4.77
C LEU A 63 -3.84 1.98 -6.23
N ASP A 64 -3.29 2.89 -7.02
CA ASP A 64 -2.84 2.63 -8.39
C ASP A 64 -1.77 1.53 -8.43
N GLY A 65 -0.78 1.60 -7.54
CA GLY A 65 0.29 0.61 -7.48
C GLY A 65 -0.22 -0.80 -7.11
N VAL A 66 -1.17 -0.88 -6.18
CA VAL A 66 -1.83 -2.13 -5.75
C VAL A 66 -2.65 -2.71 -6.89
N GLU A 67 -3.41 -1.90 -7.60
CA GLU A 67 -4.20 -2.34 -8.75
C GLU A 67 -3.30 -2.86 -9.88
N LEU A 68 -2.30 -2.08 -10.28
CA LEU A 68 -1.37 -2.44 -11.35
C LEU A 68 -0.62 -3.75 -11.07
N VAL A 69 -0.09 -3.91 -9.86
CA VAL A 69 0.62 -5.14 -9.47
C VAL A 69 -0.34 -6.32 -9.42
N ALA A 70 -1.55 -6.14 -8.89
CA ALA A 70 -2.55 -7.19 -8.84
C ALA A 70 -2.94 -7.69 -10.24
N GLU A 71 -3.20 -6.78 -11.17
CA GLU A 71 -3.49 -7.12 -12.57
C GLU A 71 -2.33 -7.84 -13.24
N SER A 72 -1.10 -7.32 -13.07
CA SER A 72 0.11 -7.90 -13.64
C SER A 72 0.37 -9.33 -13.12
N LEU A 73 0.18 -9.57 -11.82
CA LEU A 73 0.36 -10.89 -11.20
C LEU A 73 -0.68 -11.89 -11.71
N VAL A 74 -1.95 -11.47 -11.85
CA VAL A 74 -3.02 -12.33 -12.38
C VAL A 74 -2.80 -12.63 -13.87
N GLU A 75 -2.41 -11.64 -14.67
CA GLU A 75 -2.07 -11.84 -16.09
C GLU A 75 -0.89 -12.81 -16.25
N THR A 76 0.15 -12.63 -15.44
CA THR A 76 1.33 -13.50 -15.44
C THR A 76 0.96 -14.93 -15.07
N HIS A 77 0.13 -15.13 -14.05
CA HIS A 77 -0.37 -16.45 -13.68
C HIS A 77 -1.21 -17.07 -14.81
N ASN A 78 -2.07 -16.29 -15.49
CA ASN A 78 -2.85 -16.78 -16.63
C ASN A 78 -1.97 -17.24 -17.80
N ARG A 79 -0.84 -16.54 -18.05
CA ARG A 79 0.15 -16.94 -19.06
C ARG A 79 1.02 -18.11 -18.64
N SER A 80 1.22 -18.31 -17.34
CA SER A 80 2.10 -19.33 -16.78
C SER A 80 1.53 -19.88 -15.46
N PRO A 81 0.53 -20.76 -15.53
CA PRO A 81 -0.23 -21.20 -14.35
C PRO A 81 0.59 -22.03 -13.35
N ASN A 82 1.75 -22.54 -13.78
CA ASN A 82 2.66 -23.28 -12.90
C ASN A 82 3.55 -22.36 -12.05
N LEU A 83 3.58 -21.05 -12.32
CA LEU A 83 4.31 -20.09 -11.51
C LEU A 83 3.58 -19.89 -10.18
N GLN A 84 4.19 -20.34 -9.09
CA GLN A 84 3.67 -20.12 -7.75
C GLN A 84 4.19 -18.78 -7.23
N ASP A 85 3.31 -17.79 -7.16
CA ASP A 85 3.58 -16.53 -6.46
C ASP A 85 2.73 -16.48 -5.18
N PRO A 86 3.34 -16.31 -3.99
CA PRO A 86 2.60 -16.23 -2.73
C PRO A 86 1.63 -15.03 -2.68
N ARG A 87 1.89 -13.97 -3.46
CA ARG A 87 1.05 -12.75 -3.55
C ARG A 87 -0.20 -12.95 -4.41
N LEU A 88 -0.27 -14.05 -5.16
CA LEU A 88 -1.35 -14.29 -6.12
C LEU A 88 -2.74 -14.27 -5.47
N ARG A 89 -2.88 -14.76 -4.24
CA ARG A 89 -4.19 -14.75 -3.54
C ARG A 89 -4.66 -13.33 -3.24
N HIS A 90 -3.74 -12.46 -2.82
CA HIS A 90 -4.02 -11.04 -2.60
C HIS A 90 -4.33 -10.34 -3.91
N ALA A 91 -3.55 -10.60 -4.95
CA ALA A 91 -3.77 -10.04 -6.29
C ALA A 91 -5.14 -10.43 -6.86
N GLN A 92 -5.51 -11.71 -6.79
CA GLN A 92 -6.82 -12.19 -7.24
C GLN A 92 -7.98 -11.55 -6.46
N PHE A 93 -7.79 -11.30 -5.16
CA PHE A 93 -8.79 -10.63 -4.34
C PHE A 93 -8.97 -9.18 -4.77
N ILE A 94 -7.88 -8.44 -4.98
CA ILE A 94 -7.91 -7.04 -5.46
C ILE A 94 -8.58 -6.94 -6.84
N VAL A 95 -8.16 -7.75 -7.81
CA VAL A 95 -8.77 -7.76 -9.16
C VAL A 95 -10.27 -8.09 -9.08
N ARG A 96 -10.69 -8.92 -8.13
CA ARG A 96 -12.12 -9.25 -7.92
C ARG A 96 -12.94 -8.11 -7.33
N LEU A 97 -12.33 -7.20 -6.56
CA LEU A 97 -13.02 -6.02 -6.02
C LEU A 97 -13.48 -5.06 -7.13
N GLY A 98 -12.71 -4.99 -8.23
CA GLY A 98 -13.13 -4.34 -9.47
C GLY A 98 -13.14 -2.82 -9.45
N GLY A 99 -12.25 -2.19 -8.67
CA GLY A 99 -11.99 -0.75 -8.78
C GLY A 99 -11.38 -0.11 -7.54
N GLU A 100 -10.71 1.01 -7.78
CA GLU A 100 -9.99 1.81 -6.79
C GLU A 100 -10.82 2.15 -5.53
N GLU A 101 -12.07 2.59 -5.67
CA GLU A 101 -12.95 2.91 -4.53
C GLU A 101 -13.18 1.71 -3.60
N ALA A 102 -13.30 0.50 -4.17
CA ALA A 102 -13.48 -0.72 -3.40
C ALA A 102 -12.19 -1.12 -2.67
N ILE A 103 -11.04 -0.93 -3.32
CA ILE A 103 -9.71 -1.13 -2.73
C ILE A 103 -9.51 -0.17 -1.57
N ARG A 104 -9.77 1.12 -1.78
CA ARG A 104 -9.68 2.18 -0.75
C ARG A 104 -10.49 1.84 0.49
N LYS A 105 -11.75 1.43 0.29
CA LYS A 105 -12.64 1.01 1.39
C LYS A 105 -12.13 -0.21 2.14
N ILE A 106 -11.56 -1.20 1.43
CA ILE A 106 -11.02 -2.41 2.05
C ILE A 106 -9.73 -2.12 2.80
N LEU A 107 -8.85 -1.26 2.28
CA LEU A 107 -7.62 -0.86 2.97
C LEU A 107 -7.88 0.14 4.11
N GLY A 108 -9.10 0.67 4.18
CA GLY A 108 -9.54 1.60 5.21
C GLY A 108 -8.84 2.95 5.08
N LEU A 109 -8.65 3.44 3.86
CA LEU A 109 -7.99 4.70 3.52
C LEU A 109 -8.98 5.79 3.09
#